data_AF-A0A850HHS9-F1
#
_entry.id   AF-A0A850HHS9-F1
#
_cell.length_a   1.000
_cell.length_b   1.000
_cell.length_c   1.000
_cell.angle_alpha   90.00
_cell.angle_beta   90.00
_cell.angle_gamma   90.00
#
_symmetry.space_group_name_H-M   'P 1'
#
loop_
_entity.id
_entity.type
_entity.pdbx_description
1 polymer ?
#
loop_
_entity_poly.entity_id
_entity_poly.type
_entity_poly.pdbx_seq_one_letter_code
_entity_poly.pdbx_strand_id
1 'polypeptide(L)'
;MFYFMGNEIAQFREWDEKREQDWGIIKYPEHDSFARYMKDLNFAYQNNPALYELDYEKDGFICGDYHQEETCVYVYERRCKKQRFLVLLTFFDKKQEYELNRGDIKRLKLILASNNEIYGGDKKYKREKVVKRIKGKLNIEIGSFTGIIFEIVE
;
A
#
# COMPACT_ATOMS: atom_id res chain seq x y z
N MET A 1 2.42 6.88 12.75
CA MET A 1 3.28 5.72 12.42
C MET A 1 4.48 5.75 13.36
N PHE A 2 4.70 4.71 14.17
CA PHE A 2 5.86 4.64 15.06
C PHE A 2 6.85 3.62 14.48
N TYR A 3 8.01 4.09 14.06
CA TYR A 3 9.14 3.26 13.64
C TYR A 3 10.38 3.73 14.39
N PHE A 4 11.23 2.79 14.78
CA PHE A 4 12.53 3.10 15.36
C PHE A 4 13.53 3.52 14.27
N MET A 5 14.47 4.40 14.62
CA MET A 5 15.48 4.93 13.69
C MET A 5 16.32 3.82 13.05
N GLY A 6 16.67 4.00 11.77
CA GLY A 6 17.38 3.01 10.96
C GLY A 6 16.44 2.10 10.16
N ASN A 7 15.19 1.89 10.61
CA ASN A 7 14.21 1.12 9.85
C ASN A 7 13.82 1.82 8.55
N GLU A 8 13.77 3.15 8.53
CA GLU A 8 13.38 3.95 7.38
C GLU A 8 14.37 3.89 6.22
N ILE A 9 15.61 3.47 6.47
CA ILE A 9 16.67 3.25 5.48
C ILE A 9 17.00 1.77 5.29
N ALA A 10 16.21 0.86 5.88
CA ALA A 10 16.45 -0.58 5.89
C ALA A 10 17.88 -0.95 6.32
N GLN A 11 18.32 -0.42 7.47
CA GLN A 11 19.64 -0.73 8.02
C GLN A 11 19.80 -2.23 8.25
N PHE A 12 20.90 -2.82 7.77
CA PHE A 12 21.17 -4.25 7.93
C PHE A 12 21.60 -4.63 9.35
N ARG A 13 22.44 -3.78 9.96
CA ARG A 13 22.94 -4.03 11.30
C ARG A 13 21.88 -3.76 12.34
N GLU A 14 21.88 -4.58 13.38
CA GLU A 14 21.16 -4.29 14.61
C GLU A 14 21.59 -2.93 15.15
N TRP A 15 20.64 -2.27 15.81
CA TRP A 15 20.89 -1.01 16.48
C TRP A 15 21.92 -1.17 17.60
N ASP A 16 22.84 -0.21 17.70
CA ASP A 16 23.90 -0.16 18.71
C ASP A 16 23.97 1.28 19.23
N GLU A 17 23.71 1.48 20.52
CA GLU A 17 23.71 2.79 21.15
C GLU A 17 25.08 3.48 21.18
N LYS A 18 26.17 2.70 21.00
CA LYS A 18 27.55 3.21 21.07
C LYS A 18 28.03 3.79 19.75
N ARG A 19 27.19 3.76 18.70
CA ARG A 19 27.54 4.16 17.34
C ARG A 19 26.39 4.92 16.69
N GLU A 20 26.73 5.65 15.62
CA GLU A 20 25.71 6.24 14.75
C GLU A 20 25.03 5.18 13.87
N GLN A 21 23.88 5.53 13.31
CA GLN A 21 23.24 4.73 12.27
C GLN A 21 24.12 4.70 11.02
N ASP A 22 23.97 3.65 10.20
CA ASP A 22 24.74 3.45 8.98
C ASP A 22 24.24 4.38 7.85
N TRP A 23 24.29 5.70 8.05
CA TRP A 23 23.75 6.71 7.12
C TRP A 23 24.29 6.59 5.69
N GLY A 24 25.51 6.07 5.54
CA GLY A 24 26.13 5.83 4.24
C GLY A 24 25.38 4.83 3.35
N ILE A 25 24.51 3.99 3.93
CA ILE A 25 23.77 2.95 3.20
C ILE A 25 22.78 3.53 2.20
N ILE A 26 22.30 4.76 2.41
CA ILE A 26 21.35 5.42 1.50
C ILE A 26 21.93 5.69 0.10
N LYS A 27 23.27 5.60 -0.06
CA LYS A 27 23.94 5.71 -1.35
C LYS A 27 23.70 4.48 -2.25
N TYR A 28 23.29 3.36 -1.69
CA TYR A 28 22.96 2.16 -2.44
C TYR A 28 21.52 2.26 -3.00
N PRO A 29 21.29 1.94 -4.29
CA PRO A 29 20.00 2.18 -4.95
C PRO A 29 18.78 1.57 -4.24
N GLU A 30 18.93 0.38 -3.66
CA GLU A 30 17.82 -0.30 -2.97
C GLU A 30 17.40 0.42 -1.68
N HIS A 31 18.37 0.96 -0.94
CA HIS A 31 18.11 1.71 0.29
C HIS A 31 17.55 3.10 -0.01
N ASP A 32 17.99 3.77 -1.09
CA ASP A 32 17.36 5.02 -1.56
C ASP A 32 15.91 4.78 -1.98
N SER A 33 15.66 3.69 -2.71
CA SER A 33 14.31 3.31 -3.18
C SER A 33 13.38 2.99 -2.01
N PHE A 34 13.88 2.28 -1.00
CA PHE A 34 13.14 1.99 0.23
C PHE A 34 12.88 3.26 1.06
N ALA A 35 13.89 4.13 1.24
CA ALA A 35 13.73 5.40 1.93
C ALA A 35 12.69 6.31 1.24
N ARG A 36 12.67 6.29 -0.11
CA ARG A 36 11.62 6.94 -0.91
C ARG A 36 10.25 6.34 -0.65
N TYR A 37 10.12 5.01 -0.58
CA TYR A 37 8.86 4.36 -0.22
C TYR A 37 8.37 4.81 1.15
N MET A 38 9.25 4.84 2.15
CA MET A 38 8.90 5.29 3.51
C MET A 38 8.45 6.76 3.53
N LYS A 39 9.10 7.63 2.75
CA LYS A 39 8.69 9.02 2.57
C LYS A 39 7.30 9.12 1.94
N ASP A 40 7.07 8.44 0.84
CA ASP A 40 5.81 8.53 0.09
C ASP A 40 4.64 7.87 0.86
N LEU A 41 4.91 6.80 1.60
CA LEU A 41 3.94 6.17 2.50
C LEU A 41 3.52 7.13 3.62
N ASN A 42 4.46 7.82 4.26
CA ASN A 42 4.15 8.83 5.27
C ASN A 42 3.36 10.00 4.66
N PHE A 43 3.72 10.43 3.46
CA PHE A 43 2.99 11.48 2.75
C PHE A 43 1.56 11.04 2.42
N ALA A 44 1.37 9.80 1.96
CA ALA A 44 0.05 9.22 1.73
C ALA A 44 -0.76 9.13 3.03
N TYR A 45 -0.16 8.71 4.13
CA TYR A 45 -0.83 8.66 5.44
C TYR A 45 -1.29 10.04 5.90
N GLN A 46 -0.41 11.04 5.91
CA GLN A 46 -0.71 12.38 6.43
C GLN A 46 -1.79 13.12 5.61
N ASN A 47 -1.78 12.95 4.29
CA ASN A 47 -2.69 13.68 3.40
C ASN A 47 -4.06 13.03 3.21
N ASN A 48 -4.31 11.86 3.80
CA ASN A 48 -5.56 11.12 3.61
C ASN A 48 -6.21 10.77 4.95
N PRO A 49 -7.10 11.63 5.49
CA PRO A 49 -7.76 11.43 6.79
C PRO A 49 -8.43 10.07 6.99
N ALA A 50 -8.95 9.42 5.95
CA ALA A 50 -9.53 8.08 6.12
C ALA A 50 -8.55 7.01 6.61
N LEU A 51 -7.24 7.26 6.55
CA LEU A 51 -6.21 6.37 7.07
C LEU A 51 -5.96 6.52 8.58
N TYR A 52 -6.51 7.55 9.24
CA TYR A 52 -6.27 7.81 10.67
C TYR A 52 -7.45 8.40 11.46
N GLU A 53 -8.36 9.16 10.83
CA GLU A 53 -9.40 9.94 11.52
C GLU A 53 -10.36 9.08 12.34
N LEU A 54 -10.64 7.85 11.88
CA LEU A 54 -11.56 6.91 12.49
C LEU A 54 -10.86 5.64 13.03
N ASP A 55 -9.57 5.70 13.39
CA ASP A 55 -8.82 4.53 13.87
C ASP A 55 -9.44 3.84 15.11
N TYR A 56 -10.19 4.59 15.93
CA TYR A 56 -10.84 4.09 17.15
C TYR A 56 -12.33 3.75 16.96
N GLU A 57 -12.88 3.98 15.77
CA GLU A 57 -14.29 3.76 15.47
C GLU A 57 -14.46 2.52 14.61
N LYS A 58 -15.48 1.70 14.90
CA LYS A 58 -15.81 0.51 14.09
C LYS A 58 -16.05 0.87 12.63
N ASP A 59 -16.59 2.06 12.37
CA ASP A 59 -16.85 2.53 11.03
C ASP A 59 -15.58 2.90 10.26
N GLY A 60 -14.43 3.13 10.90
CA GLY A 60 -13.19 3.50 10.21
C GLY A 60 -12.54 2.35 9.40
N PHE A 61 -12.96 1.12 9.66
CA PHE A 61 -12.39 -0.09 9.10
C PHE A 61 -13.49 -1.09 8.73
N ILE A 62 -13.50 -1.57 7.49
CA ILE A 62 -14.42 -2.61 7.04
C ILE A 62 -13.59 -3.75 6.47
N CYS A 63 -13.53 -4.86 7.19
CA CYS A 63 -13.10 -6.13 6.63
C CYS A 63 -14.36 -6.85 6.11
N GLY A 64 -14.35 -7.28 4.85
CA GLY A 64 -15.38 -8.16 4.31
C GLY A 64 -14.78 -9.48 3.82
N ASP A 65 -15.61 -10.35 3.25
CA ASP A 65 -15.19 -11.60 2.59
C ASP A 65 -14.55 -11.34 1.21
N TYR A 66 -13.59 -10.41 1.20
CA TYR A 66 -12.85 -9.99 0.02
C TYR A 66 -11.46 -10.63 -0.02
N HIS A 67 -11.16 -11.55 0.90
CA HIS A 67 -9.88 -12.21 0.98
C HIS A 67 -9.89 -13.53 0.20
N GLN A 68 -8.74 -13.91 -0.34
CA GLN A 68 -8.50 -15.19 -1.00
C GLN A 68 -7.36 -15.88 -0.26
N GLU A 69 -7.70 -16.78 0.68
CA GLU A 69 -6.71 -17.43 1.56
C GLU A 69 -5.70 -18.26 0.77
N GLU A 70 -6.18 -19.03 -0.21
CA GLU A 70 -5.34 -19.88 -1.07
C GLU A 70 -4.25 -19.09 -1.79
N THR A 71 -4.49 -17.80 -2.03
CA THR A 71 -3.57 -16.92 -2.74
C THR A 71 -3.03 -15.78 -1.87
N CYS A 72 -3.27 -15.84 -0.54
CA CYS A 72 -2.79 -14.90 0.46
C CYS A 72 -3.14 -13.43 0.15
N VAL A 73 -4.30 -13.17 -0.47
CA VAL A 73 -4.79 -11.81 -0.74
C VAL A 73 -5.76 -11.37 0.34
N TYR A 74 -5.48 -10.24 0.98
CA TYR A 74 -6.29 -9.63 2.02
C TYR A 74 -6.75 -8.26 1.55
N VAL A 75 -8.06 -7.99 1.65
CA VAL A 75 -8.65 -6.74 1.19
C VAL A 75 -9.58 -6.18 2.25
N TYR A 76 -9.41 -4.90 2.56
CA TYR A 76 -10.27 -4.18 3.50
C TYR A 76 -10.43 -2.72 3.08
N GLU A 77 -11.44 -2.06 3.63
CA GLU A 77 -11.68 -0.64 3.41
C GLU A 77 -11.30 0.20 4.63
N ARG A 78 -10.77 1.39 4.36
CA ARG A 78 -10.58 2.47 5.33
C ARG A 78 -11.47 3.64 4.92
N ARG A 79 -12.23 4.22 5.84
CA ARG A 79 -13.14 5.33 5.50
C ARG A 79 -13.13 6.43 6.55
N CYS A 80 -13.44 7.65 6.09
CA CYS A 80 -13.88 8.76 6.91
C CYS A 80 -15.09 9.42 6.24
N LYS A 81 -15.53 10.58 6.74
CA LYS A 81 -16.69 11.30 6.17
C LYS A 81 -16.53 11.67 4.69
N LYS A 82 -15.30 11.90 4.22
CA LYS A 82 -15.02 12.42 2.87
C LYS A 82 -14.33 11.44 1.92
N GLN A 83 -13.69 10.41 2.45
CA GLN A 83 -12.84 9.51 1.67
C GLN A 83 -13.11 8.06 2.03
N ARG A 84 -12.97 7.20 1.03
CA ARG A 84 -12.98 5.74 1.17
C ARG A 84 -11.77 5.20 0.42
N PHE A 85 -11.01 4.33 1.06
CA PHE A 85 -9.89 3.63 0.47
C PHE A 85 -10.16 2.13 0.48
N LEU A 86 -9.71 1.47 -0.58
CA LEU A 86 -9.56 0.02 -0.65
C LEU A 86 -8.07 -0.29 -0.49
N VAL A 87 -7.74 -1.07 0.53
CA VAL A 87 -6.37 -1.55 0.77
C VAL A 87 -6.34 -3.02 0.39
N LEU A 88 -5.37 -3.39 -0.44
CA LEU A 88 -5.13 -4.74 -0.89
C LEU A 88 -3.70 -5.14 -0.51
N LEU A 89 -3.55 -6.25 0.20
CA LEU A 89 -2.27 -6.82 0.59
C LEU A 89 -2.16 -8.23 0.03
N THR A 90 -1.02 -8.59 -0.54
CA THR A 90 -0.70 -9.98 -0.85
C THR A 90 0.63 -10.38 -0.22
N PHE A 91 0.66 -11.58 0.34
CA PHE A 91 1.87 -12.20 0.89
C PHE A 91 2.32 -13.40 0.06
N PHE A 92 1.92 -13.44 -1.21
CA PHE A 92 2.28 -14.50 -2.14
C PHE A 92 3.47 -14.09 -3.02
N ASP A 93 4.28 -15.06 -3.40
CA ASP A 93 5.52 -14.87 -4.18
C ASP A 93 5.29 -14.76 -5.69
N LYS A 94 4.05 -14.90 -6.16
CA LYS A 94 3.67 -14.83 -7.58
C LYS A 94 2.68 -13.71 -7.86
N LYS A 95 2.68 -13.25 -9.11
CA LYS A 95 1.70 -12.30 -9.64
C LYS A 95 0.32 -12.94 -9.68
N GLN A 96 -0.70 -12.13 -9.47
CA GLN A 96 -2.09 -12.57 -9.40
C GLN A 96 -3.04 -11.56 -10.03
N GLU A 97 -4.21 -12.05 -10.42
CA GLU A 97 -5.36 -11.21 -10.73
C GLU A 97 -6.42 -11.38 -9.64
N TYR A 98 -6.91 -10.27 -9.12
CA TYR A 98 -7.97 -10.23 -8.13
C TYR A 98 -9.19 -9.53 -8.69
N GLU A 99 -10.34 -10.22 -8.69
CA GLU A 99 -11.63 -9.69 -9.11
C GLU A 99 -12.39 -9.16 -7.90
N LEU A 100 -12.62 -7.84 -7.86
CA LEU A 100 -13.35 -7.20 -6.77
C LEU A 100 -14.87 -7.30 -6.99
N ASN A 101 -15.52 -8.16 -6.20
CA ASN A 101 -16.96 -8.39 -6.20
C ASN A 101 -17.75 -7.37 -5.35
N ARG A 102 -17.55 -6.06 -5.60
CA ARG A 102 -18.25 -4.93 -4.95
C ARG A 102 -18.93 -4.02 -5.98
N GLY A 103 -20.24 -4.17 -6.14
CA GLY A 103 -21.02 -3.44 -7.15
C GLY A 103 -21.07 -1.93 -6.96
N ASP A 104 -20.93 -1.43 -5.73
CA ASP A 104 -20.89 0.02 -5.42
C ASP A 104 -19.58 0.68 -5.87
N ILE A 105 -18.51 -0.09 -6.06
CA ILE A 105 -17.20 0.42 -6.46
C ILE A 105 -17.11 0.40 -8.00
N LYS A 106 -17.12 1.61 -8.58
CA LYS A 106 -17.03 1.82 -10.03
C LYS A 106 -15.62 2.14 -10.49
N ARG A 107 -14.89 2.96 -9.73
CA ARG A 107 -13.55 3.43 -10.07
C ARG A 107 -12.63 3.40 -8.85
N LEU A 108 -11.39 2.99 -9.08
CA LEU A 108 -10.32 2.98 -8.08
C LEU A 108 -9.16 3.81 -8.61
N LYS A 109 -8.82 4.89 -7.93
CA LYS A 109 -7.65 5.71 -8.23
C LYS A 109 -6.47 5.23 -7.40
N LEU A 110 -5.35 4.93 -8.04
CA LEU A 110 -4.14 4.48 -7.34
C LEU A 110 -3.53 5.61 -6.51
N ILE A 111 -3.21 5.29 -5.25
CA ILE A 111 -2.59 6.20 -4.29
C ILE A 111 -1.15 5.77 -4.02
N LEU A 112 -0.96 4.49 -3.71
CA LEU A 112 0.35 3.90 -3.47
C LEU A 112 0.33 2.42 -3.87
N ALA A 113 1.40 1.93 -4.47
CA ALA A 113 1.66 0.49 -4.66
C ALA A 113 3.10 0.22 -4.26
N SER A 114 3.33 -0.71 -3.33
CA SER A 114 4.66 -0.97 -2.77
C SER A 114 5.63 -1.57 -3.79
N ASN A 115 5.12 -2.32 -4.78
CA ASN A 115 5.93 -2.88 -5.86
C ASN A 115 6.13 -1.93 -7.06
N ASN A 116 5.91 -0.63 -6.88
CA ASN A 116 6.24 0.33 -7.92
C ASN A 116 7.75 0.33 -8.18
N GLU A 117 8.17 0.42 -9.45
CA GLU A 117 9.59 0.38 -9.83
C GLU A 117 10.44 1.45 -9.13
N ILE A 118 9.84 2.59 -8.78
CA ILE A 118 10.51 3.67 -8.04
C ILE A 118 10.86 3.30 -6.59
N TYR A 119 10.32 2.20 -6.07
CA TYR A 119 10.56 1.66 -4.74
C TYR A 119 11.36 0.34 -4.78
N GLY A 120 11.96 0.00 -5.93
CA GLY A 120 12.67 -1.27 -6.12
C GLY A 120 11.77 -2.45 -6.50
N GLY A 121 10.49 -2.18 -6.80
CA GLY A 121 9.55 -3.19 -7.25
C GLY A 121 9.61 -3.49 -8.75
N ASP A 122 8.71 -4.36 -9.21
CA ASP A 122 8.76 -4.94 -10.55
C ASP A 122 7.75 -4.33 -11.54
N LYS A 123 7.01 -3.30 -11.11
CA LYS A 123 5.90 -2.76 -11.89
C LYS A 123 5.93 -1.25 -12.01
N LYS A 124 5.85 -0.75 -13.24
CA LYS A 124 5.63 0.67 -13.49
C LYS A 124 4.16 1.04 -13.36
N TYR A 125 3.84 1.94 -12.45
CA TYR A 125 2.51 2.53 -12.36
C TYR A 125 2.46 3.91 -13.01
N LYS A 126 1.43 4.16 -13.83
CA LYS A 126 1.16 5.51 -14.33
C LYS A 126 0.57 6.36 -13.22
N ARG A 127 1.00 7.63 -13.13
CA ARG A 127 0.38 8.63 -12.25
C ARG A 127 -1.12 8.70 -12.59
N GLU A 128 -1.97 8.74 -11.57
CA GLU A 128 -3.44 8.80 -11.73
C GLU A 128 -4.07 7.57 -12.39
N LYS A 129 -3.41 6.40 -12.34
CA LYS A 129 -4.01 5.15 -12.82
C LYS A 129 -5.38 4.95 -12.16
N VAL A 130 -6.42 4.90 -12.98
CA VAL A 130 -7.79 4.56 -12.57
C VAL A 130 -8.14 3.18 -13.09
N VAL A 131 -8.41 2.24 -12.19
CA VAL A 131 -9.03 0.95 -12.53
C VAL A 131 -10.54 1.17 -12.57
N LYS A 132 -11.18 0.76 -13.66
CA LYS A 132 -12.62 0.93 -13.87
C LYS A 132 -13.29 -0.43 -14.00
N ARG A 133 -14.55 -0.51 -13.56
CA ARG A 133 -15.38 -1.68 -13.81
C ARG A 133 -15.69 -1.79 -15.31
N ILE A 134 -15.41 -2.94 -15.91
CA ILE A 134 -15.65 -3.25 -17.33
C ILE A 134 -16.51 -4.52 -17.38
N LYS A 135 -17.65 -4.46 -18.10
CA LYS A 135 -18.60 -5.59 -18.22
C LYS A 135 -19.00 -6.20 -16.86
N GLY A 136 -19.19 -5.36 -15.85
CA GLY A 136 -19.58 -5.79 -14.50
C GLY A 136 -18.44 -6.31 -13.63
N LYS A 137 -17.19 -6.40 -14.13
CA LYS A 137 -16.02 -6.89 -13.39
C LYS A 137 -14.99 -5.79 -13.12
N LEU A 138 -14.32 -5.85 -11.97
CA LEU A 138 -13.24 -4.92 -11.63
C LEU A 138 -12.01 -5.75 -11.26
N ASN A 139 -11.12 -5.93 -12.24
CA ASN A 139 -9.93 -6.76 -12.09
C ASN A 139 -8.72 -5.90 -11.72
N ILE A 140 -8.00 -6.34 -10.71
CA ILE A 140 -6.79 -5.70 -10.19
C ILE A 140 -5.65 -6.68 -10.36
N GLU A 141 -4.62 -6.27 -11.10
CA GLU A 141 -3.39 -7.03 -11.23
C GLU A 141 -2.43 -6.68 -10.08
N ILE A 142 -2.06 -7.69 -9.31
CA ILE A 142 -1.28 -7.58 -8.08
C ILE A 142 0.09 -8.23 -8.30
N GLY A 143 1.16 -7.53 -7.93
CA GLY A 143 2.52 -8.09 -7.91
C GLY A 143 2.73 -9.07 -6.76
N SER A 144 3.88 -9.74 -6.72
CA SER A 144 4.26 -10.53 -5.54
C SER A 144 4.54 -9.62 -4.34
N PHE A 145 4.27 -10.10 -3.12
CA PHE A 145 4.53 -9.40 -1.85
C PHE A 145 4.17 -7.90 -1.86
N THR A 146 2.97 -7.58 -2.34
CA THR A 146 2.58 -6.20 -2.66
C THR A 146 1.47 -5.70 -1.75
N GLY A 147 1.61 -4.46 -1.28
CA GLY A 147 0.51 -3.66 -0.73
C GLY A 147 0.09 -2.55 -1.70
N ILE A 148 -1.21 -2.41 -1.95
CA ILE A 148 -1.79 -1.38 -2.82
C ILE A 148 -2.89 -0.64 -2.08
N ILE A 149 -2.84 0.68 -2.15
CA ILE A 149 -3.87 1.58 -1.63
C ILE A 149 -4.54 2.27 -2.81
N PHE A 150 -5.86 2.10 -2.92
CA PHE A 150 -6.70 2.81 -3.87
C PHE A 150 -7.68 3.73 -3.17
N GLU A 151 -7.87 4.94 -3.68
CA GLU A 151 -9.02 5.77 -3.35
C GLU A 151 -10.22 5.31 -4.18
N ILE A 152 -11.34 5.03 -3.52
CA ILE A 152 -12.61 4.73 -4.18
C ILE A 152 -13.20 6.07 -4.63
N VAL A 153 -13.33 6.25 -5.95
CA VAL A 153 -13.91 7.45 -6.56
C VAL A 153 -15.20 7.06 -7.29
N GLU A 154 -16.28 7.82 -7.09
CA GLU A 154 -17.61 7.52 -7.66
C GLU A 154 -17.61 7.51 -9.20
#